data_AF-A0A9X8UNL5-F1
#
_entry.id   AF-A0A9X8UNL5-F1
#
_cell.length_a   1.000
_cell.length_b   1.000
_cell.length_c   1.000
_cell.angle_alpha   90.00
_cell.angle_beta   90.00
_cell.angle_gamma   90.00
#
_symmetry.space_group_name_H-M   'P 1'
#
loop_
_entity.id
_entity.type
_entity.pdbx_description
1 polymer ?
#
loop_
_entity_poly.entity_id
_entity_poly.type
_entity_poly.pdbx_seq_one_letter_code
_entity_poly.pdbx_strand_id
1 'polypeptide(L)'
;MMVSLSSQLFEVDMNDSLGCAISEVVEYSPLMGDPSNVDHIRRLIHSTQGDEYIALLSDAAFWKTEKDVLRCEHGCSESTSVYLTNLNEFSSNSPESFIWRRIILENPEMLFDYYTEAFPDLMFSKNIFNNISEIPGDKREIESMILGHLEVLNDHVVRIWEESVDTKAREIALNGHAVVASRESPRTHKDKDAMRERKIKISDVEYVCEWHTKLFATAGRIYFYVDSGNARVVVGKIVRHLK
;
A
#
# COMPACT_ATOMS: atom_id res chain seq x y z
N MET A 1 -23.33 20.26 -15.83
CA MET A 1 -24.40 19.38 -16.31
C MET A 1 -24.69 18.41 -15.17
N MET A 2 -25.88 18.47 -14.60
CA MET A 2 -26.25 17.70 -13.40
C MET A 2 -26.79 16.36 -13.87
N VAL A 3 -26.08 15.25 -13.62
CA VAL A 3 -26.51 13.91 -14.01
C VAL A 3 -27.20 13.28 -12.80
N SER A 4 -28.48 12.94 -12.98
CA SER A 4 -29.29 12.19 -12.02
C SER A 4 -28.92 10.71 -12.08
N LEU A 5 -28.58 10.11 -10.93
CA LEU A 5 -28.40 8.66 -10.81
C LEU A 5 -29.77 8.01 -10.59
N SER A 6 -30.20 7.15 -11.52
CA SER A 6 -31.28 6.19 -11.24
C SER A 6 -30.65 4.85 -10.87
N SER A 7 -31.07 4.26 -9.76
CA SER A 7 -30.73 2.88 -9.41
C SER A 7 -31.36 1.92 -10.42
N GLN A 8 -30.52 1.28 -11.23
CA GLN A 8 -30.90 0.08 -11.97
C GLN A 8 -30.11 -1.09 -11.38
N LEU A 9 -30.86 -2.07 -10.88
CA LEU A 9 -30.33 -3.38 -10.48
C LEU A 9 -29.91 -4.13 -11.75
N PHE A 10 -28.65 -4.54 -11.82
CA PHE A 10 -28.15 -5.46 -12.84
C PHE A 10 -27.71 -6.75 -12.15
N GLU A 11 -28.28 -7.88 -12.56
CA GLU A 11 -27.72 -9.20 -12.28
C GLU A 11 -26.47 -9.38 -13.15
N VAL A 12 -25.31 -9.50 -12.53
CA VAL A 12 -24.05 -9.81 -13.23
C VAL A 12 -23.74 -11.29 -12.98
N ASP A 13 -24.00 -12.14 -13.99
CA ASP A 13 -23.65 -13.55 -13.95
C ASP A 13 -22.17 -13.73 -14.35
N MET A 14 -21.26 -13.62 -13.37
CA MET A 14 -19.82 -13.91 -13.54
C MET A 14 -19.51 -15.37 -13.19
N ASN A 15 -20.00 -16.30 -14.00
CA ASN A 15 -19.54 -17.68 -13.97
C ASN A 15 -18.40 -17.87 -14.98
N ASP A 16 -17.16 -17.78 -14.49
CA ASP A 16 -16.10 -18.78 -14.75
C ASP A 16 -14.77 -18.34 -14.12
N SER A 17 -14.50 -18.84 -12.90
CA SER A 17 -13.17 -19.27 -12.40
C SER A 17 -13.06 -19.37 -10.87
N LEU A 18 -14.02 -18.84 -10.09
CA LEU A 18 -13.88 -18.82 -8.62
C LEU A 18 -15.08 -19.34 -7.80
N GLY A 19 -16.16 -19.83 -8.43
CA GLY A 19 -17.27 -20.48 -7.71
C GLY A 19 -17.99 -19.59 -6.68
N CYS A 20 -17.81 -18.26 -6.76
CA CYS A 20 -18.48 -17.29 -5.91
C CYS A 20 -19.65 -16.69 -6.69
N ALA A 21 -20.86 -17.18 -6.43
CA ALA A 21 -22.07 -16.57 -6.98
C ALA A 21 -22.30 -15.23 -6.27
N ILE A 22 -22.00 -14.12 -6.95
CA ILE A 22 -22.35 -12.78 -6.48
C ILE A 22 -23.86 -12.65 -6.61
N SER A 23 -24.58 -12.66 -5.47
CA SER A 23 -26.04 -12.70 -5.47
C SER A 23 -26.71 -11.35 -5.71
N GLU A 24 -26.01 -10.23 -5.44
CA GLU A 24 -26.53 -8.88 -5.65
C GLU A 24 -25.37 -7.87 -5.75
N VAL A 25 -25.40 -6.99 -6.76
CA VAL A 25 -24.50 -5.82 -6.83
C VAL A 25 -25.22 -4.65 -6.18
N VAL A 26 -24.78 -4.26 -5.00
CA VAL A 26 -25.43 -3.22 -4.20
C VAL A 26 -25.15 -1.82 -4.76
N GLU A 27 -23.93 -1.56 -5.24
CA GLU A 27 -23.54 -0.23 -5.74
C GLU A 27 -22.34 -0.29 -6.70
N TYR A 28 -22.26 0.65 -7.65
CA TYR A 28 -21.15 0.77 -8.61
C TYR A 28 -20.58 2.20 -8.58
N SER A 29 -19.27 2.33 -8.38
CA SER A 29 -18.55 3.59 -8.53
C SER A 29 -17.28 3.37 -9.35
N PRO A 30 -17.09 4.08 -10.47
CA PRO A 30 -15.92 3.92 -11.30
C PRO A 30 -14.65 4.37 -10.57
N LEU A 31 -13.71 3.44 -10.41
CA LEU A 31 -12.43 3.66 -9.73
C LEU A 31 -11.42 4.43 -10.58
N MET A 32 -11.52 4.26 -11.90
CA MET A 32 -10.72 5.00 -12.89
C MET A 32 -11.45 6.30 -13.22
N GLY A 33 -11.09 7.37 -12.53
CA GLY A 33 -11.66 8.70 -12.69
C GLY A 33 -10.85 9.76 -11.95
N ASP A 34 -11.45 10.91 -11.68
CA ASP A 34 -10.82 11.97 -10.89
C ASP A 34 -10.37 11.41 -9.51
N PRO A 35 -9.17 11.76 -8.99
CA PRO A 35 -8.72 11.33 -7.65
C PRO A 35 -9.73 11.63 -6.52
N SER A 36 -10.61 12.62 -6.70
CA SER A 36 -11.73 12.89 -5.78
C SER A 36 -12.77 11.76 -5.70
N ASN A 37 -12.78 10.81 -6.64
CA ASN A 37 -13.62 9.62 -6.57
C ASN A 37 -13.26 8.73 -5.38
N VAL A 38 -12.04 8.82 -4.85
CA VAL A 38 -11.64 8.05 -3.66
C VAL A 38 -12.50 8.40 -2.46
N ASP A 39 -12.87 9.68 -2.27
CA ASP A 39 -13.80 10.09 -1.20
C ASP A 39 -15.22 9.54 -1.41
N HIS A 40 -15.63 9.33 -2.66
CA HIS A 40 -16.90 8.68 -2.95
C HIS A 40 -16.84 7.21 -2.60
N ILE A 41 -15.83 6.47 -3.10
CA ILE A 41 -15.62 5.05 -2.81
C ILE A 41 -15.49 4.84 -1.30
N ARG A 42 -14.77 5.71 -0.59
CA ARG A 42 -14.66 5.72 0.86
C ARG A 42 -16.02 5.80 1.55
N ARG A 43 -16.88 6.74 1.11
CA ARG A 43 -18.25 6.85 1.67
C ARG A 43 -19.06 5.59 1.42
N LEU A 44 -18.92 4.97 0.25
CA LEU A 44 -19.59 3.72 -0.08
C LEU A 44 -19.14 2.59 0.86
N ILE A 45 -17.83 2.36 0.95
CA ILE A 45 -17.23 1.36 1.86
C ILE A 45 -17.69 1.55 3.30
N HIS A 46 -17.69 2.79 3.81
CA HIS A 46 -18.14 3.07 5.17
C HIS A 46 -19.66 2.88 5.36
N SER A 47 -20.46 3.02 4.30
CA SER A 47 -21.91 2.81 4.36
C SER A 47 -22.30 1.33 4.24
N THR A 48 -21.43 0.48 3.71
CA THR A 48 -21.60 -0.97 3.65
C THR A 48 -21.32 -1.58 5.03
N GLN A 49 -22.31 -1.57 5.93
CA GLN A 49 -22.24 -2.31 7.20
C GLN A 49 -22.87 -3.69 7.05
N GLY A 50 -22.07 -4.74 7.22
CA GLY A 50 -22.50 -6.14 7.12
C GLY A 50 -21.34 -6.99 6.62
N ASP A 51 -21.34 -8.30 6.90
CA ASP A 51 -20.29 -9.29 6.61
C ASP A 51 -20.02 -9.53 5.10
N GLU A 52 -19.91 -8.47 4.31
CA GLU A 52 -19.97 -8.52 2.85
C GLU A 52 -18.63 -8.13 2.23
N TYR A 53 -18.14 -9.02 1.37
CA TYR A 53 -16.97 -8.84 0.54
C TYR A 53 -17.11 -7.57 -0.31
N ILE A 54 -16.08 -6.72 -0.35
CA ILE A 54 -16.02 -5.60 -1.29
C ILE A 54 -15.16 -6.00 -2.48
N ALA A 55 -15.77 -6.08 -3.66
CA ALA A 55 -15.04 -6.22 -4.91
C ALA A 55 -14.99 -4.86 -5.60
N LEU A 56 -13.79 -4.36 -5.91
CA LEU A 56 -13.66 -3.21 -6.82
C LEU A 56 -13.32 -3.72 -8.20
N LEU A 57 -14.29 -3.63 -9.10
CA LEU A 57 -14.16 -4.02 -10.48
C LEU A 57 -13.67 -2.80 -11.28
N SER A 58 -12.55 -2.92 -11.98
CA SER A 58 -12.17 -1.92 -12.96
C SER A 58 -12.90 -2.21 -14.26
N ASP A 59 -13.88 -1.38 -14.53
CA ASP A 59 -14.59 -1.41 -15.79
C ASP A 59 -13.83 -0.57 -16.83
N ALA A 60 -12.76 -1.15 -17.37
CA ALA A 60 -12.05 -0.55 -18.49
C ALA A 60 -12.89 -0.53 -19.79
N ALA A 61 -14.07 -1.18 -19.81
CA ALA A 61 -14.86 -1.41 -21.02
C ALA A 61 -16.03 -0.42 -21.22
N PHE A 62 -16.54 0.22 -20.16
CA PHE A 62 -17.79 1.00 -20.25
C PHE A 62 -17.66 2.47 -20.64
N TRP A 63 -16.44 3.03 -20.69
CA TRP A 63 -16.29 4.43 -21.10
C TRP A 63 -16.17 4.57 -22.61
N LYS A 64 -17.26 4.33 -23.34
CA LYS A 64 -17.44 4.94 -24.66
C LYS A 64 -18.33 6.16 -24.53
N THR A 65 -17.88 7.27 -25.12
CA THR A 65 -18.61 8.54 -25.16
C THR A 65 -20.03 8.37 -25.71
N GLU A 66 -20.97 9.28 -25.39
CA GLU A 66 -22.40 9.24 -25.79
C GLU A 66 -22.68 8.90 -27.27
N LYS A 67 -21.69 9.03 -28.16
CA LYS A 67 -21.82 8.68 -29.58
C LYS A 67 -21.77 7.18 -29.89
N ASP A 68 -21.35 6.32 -28.97
CA ASP A 68 -21.07 4.90 -29.24
C ASP A 68 -22.05 3.92 -28.57
N VAL A 69 -23.10 4.42 -27.92
CA VAL A 69 -24.01 3.63 -27.05
C VAL A 69 -24.87 2.61 -27.81
N LEU A 70 -24.91 2.60 -29.15
CA LEU A 70 -25.94 1.85 -29.85
C LEU A 70 -25.60 0.42 -30.32
N ARG A 71 -24.36 -0.06 -30.32
CA ARG A 71 -24.06 -1.43 -30.79
C ARG A 71 -22.81 -2.05 -30.13
N CYS A 72 -23.00 -2.84 -29.08
CA CYS A 72 -22.03 -3.88 -28.70
C CYS A 72 -22.16 -5.08 -29.64
N GLU A 73 -21.70 -4.92 -30.89
CA GLU A 73 -21.67 -6.02 -31.88
C GLU A 73 -20.38 -6.84 -31.84
N HIS A 74 -19.38 -6.41 -31.05
CA HIS A 74 -18.13 -7.12 -30.86
C HIS A 74 -17.97 -7.36 -29.36
N GLY A 75 -18.04 -8.63 -28.96
CA GLY A 75 -18.16 -9.08 -27.58
C GLY A 75 -17.31 -8.27 -26.60
N CYS A 76 -17.92 -7.90 -25.47
CA CYS A 76 -17.23 -7.29 -24.35
C CYS A 76 -15.94 -8.06 -24.09
N SER A 77 -14.79 -7.40 -24.21
CA SER A 77 -13.53 -8.02 -23.82
C SER A 77 -13.64 -8.44 -22.36
N GLU A 78 -13.12 -9.62 -22.03
CA GLU A 78 -13.10 -10.16 -20.67
C GLU A 78 -12.73 -9.06 -19.67
N SER A 79 -13.72 -8.64 -18.89
CA SER A 79 -13.54 -7.70 -17.80
C SER A 79 -12.59 -8.33 -16.79
N THR A 80 -11.41 -7.73 -16.62
CA THR A 80 -10.47 -8.17 -15.58
C THR A 80 -11.05 -7.78 -14.22
N SER A 81 -11.84 -8.66 -13.62
CA SER A 81 -12.32 -8.49 -12.24
C SER A 81 -11.12 -8.54 -11.29
N VAL A 82 -10.78 -7.41 -10.67
CA VAL A 82 -9.75 -7.38 -9.63
C VAL A 82 -10.43 -7.65 -8.29
N TYR A 83 -10.34 -8.88 -7.80
CA TYR A 83 -10.84 -9.23 -6.48
C TYR A 83 -10.02 -8.47 -5.41
N LEU A 84 -10.69 -7.64 -4.62
CA LEU A 84 -10.08 -6.82 -3.58
C LEU A 84 -10.36 -7.43 -2.19
N THR A 85 -9.95 -8.68 -2.01
CA THR A 85 -9.84 -9.38 -0.73
C THR A 85 -11.10 -9.43 0.16
N ASN A 86 -11.03 -10.19 1.25
CA ASN A 86 -12.07 -10.26 2.27
C ASN A 86 -11.90 -9.09 3.25
N LEU A 87 -12.96 -8.34 3.55
CA LEU A 87 -12.89 -7.25 4.54
C LEU A 87 -12.40 -7.73 5.92
N ASN A 88 -12.63 -9.00 6.24
CA ASN A 88 -12.18 -9.62 7.50
C ASN A 88 -10.69 -10.01 7.50
N GLU A 89 -10.02 -9.99 6.34
CA GLU A 89 -8.56 -10.17 6.25
C GLU A 89 -7.79 -8.86 6.55
N PHE A 90 -8.49 -7.73 6.65
CA PHE A 90 -7.90 -6.49 7.13
C PHE A 90 -7.66 -6.58 8.64
N SER A 91 -6.51 -7.13 9.03
CA SER A 91 -6.17 -7.31 10.45
C SER A 91 -5.91 -6.01 11.21
N SER A 92 -5.81 -4.86 10.52
CA SER A 92 -5.67 -3.52 11.13
C SER A 92 -5.92 -2.34 10.17
N ASN A 93 -6.05 -2.61 8.86
CA ASN A 93 -5.98 -1.58 7.83
C ASN A 93 -7.36 -1.22 7.28
N SER A 94 -7.67 0.06 7.23
CA SER A 94 -8.91 0.52 6.62
C SER A 94 -8.91 0.16 5.11
N PRO A 95 -10.03 -0.29 4.51
CA PRO A 95 -10.08 -0.67 3.09
C PRO A 95 -9.56 0.43 2.13
N GLU A 96 -9.58 1.69 2.57
CA GLU A 96 -9.01 2.84 1.88
C GLU A 96 -7.50 2.71 1.66
N SER A 97 -6.73 2.20 2.64
CA SER A 97 -5.27 2.09 2.49
C SER A 97 -4.92 1.12 1.37
N PHE A 98 -5.69 0.04 1.25
CA PHE A 98 -5.53 -0.94 0.18
C PHE A 98 -5.83 -0.32 -1.19
N ILE A 99 -6.90 0.48 -1.31
CA ILE A 99 -7.21 1.20 -2.55
C ILE A 99 -6.05 2.11 -2.96
N TRP A 100 -5.53 2.90 -2.02
CA TRP A 100 -4.38 3.77 -2.29
C TRP A 100 -3.15 2.99 -2.73
N ARG A 101 -2.83 1.87 -2.08
CA ARG A 101 -1.72 1.00 -2.50
C ARG A 101 -1.92 0.46 -3.91
N ARG A 102 -3.15 0.08 -4.30
CA ARG A 102 -3.45 -0.38 -5.66
C ARG A 102 -3.33 0.74 -6.68
N ILE A 103 -3.82 1.94 -6.37
CA ILE A 103 -3.66 3.13 -7.23
C ILE A 103 -2.17 3.44 -7.44
N ILE A 104 -1.37 3.42 -6.36
CA ILE A 104 0.07 3.65 -6.42
C ILE A 104 0.79 2.51 -7.17
N LEU A 105 0.37 1.26 -7.03
CA LEU A 105 0.99 0.15 -7.76
C LEU A 105 0.87 0.35 -9.28
N GLU A 106 -0.29 0.79 -9.75
CA GLU A 106 -0.52 1.09 -11.17
C GLU A 106 0.19 2.39 -11.61
N ASN A 107 0.31 3.36 -10.70
CA ASN A 107 0.88 4.70 -10.93
C ASN A 107 1.95 5.03 -9.85
N PRO A 108 3.15 4.42 -9.88
CA PRO A 108 4.14 4.53 -8.80
C PRO A 108 4.60 5.96 -8.48
N GLU A 109 4.50 6.87 -9.43
CA GLU A 109 4.77 8.29 -9.25
C GLU A 109 3.86 8.96 -8.21
N MET A 110 2.67 8.40 -7.95
CA MET A 110 1.73 8.88 -6.94
C MET A 110 2.14 8.53 -5.51
N LEU A 111 3.17 7.69 -5.33
CA LEU A 111 3.65 7.28 -4.00
C LEU A 111 3.92 8.49 -3.10
N PHE A 112 4.53 9.54 -3.64
CA PHE A 112 4.92 10.72 -2.84
C PHE A 112 3.74 11.57 -2.38
N ASP A 113 2.61 11.48 -3.07
CA ASP A 113 1.43 12.28 -2.78
C ASP A 113 0.49 11.58 -1.80
N TYR A 114 0.47 10.23 -1.78
CA TYR A 114 -0.54 9.44 -1.05
C TYR A 114 0.03 8.38 -0.09
N TYR A 115 1.33 8.43 0.22
CA TYR A 115 1.94 7.43 1.11
C TYR A 115 1.34 7.43 2.53
N THR A 116 0.86 8.56 3.05
CA THR A 116 0.24 8.62 4.37
C THR A 116 -1.09 7.89 4.43
N GLU A 117 -1.86 7.95 3.35
CA GLU A 117 -3.15 7.31 3.19
C GLU A 117 -2.98 5.82 2.90
N ALA A 118 -1.96 5.47 2.09
CA ALA A 118 -1.62 4.09 1.78
C ALA A 118 -1.06 3.33 3.00
N PHE A 119 -0.41 4.01 3.94
CA PHE A 119 0.30 3.37 5.06
C PHE A 119 -0.03 4.02 6.41
N PRO A 120 -1.28 3.85 6.91
CA PRO A 120 -1.76 4.55 8.10
C PRO A 120 -1.03 4.14 9.40
N ASP A 121 -0.42 2.96 9.45
CA ASP A 121 0.32 2.47 10.63
C ASP A 121 1.80 2.89 10.62
N LEU A 122 2.23 3.59 9.55
CA LEU A 122 3.56 4.14 9.40
C LEU A 122 3.61 5.64 9.73
N MET A 123 4.61 6.02 10.53
CA MET A 123 4.97 7.40 10.82
C MET A 123 6.20 7.79 10.02
N PHE A 124 6.05 8.74 9.09
CA PHE A 124 7.13 9.12 8.19
C PHE A 124 7.87 10.38 8.66
N SER A 125 9.18 10.41 8.41
CA SER A 125 9.95 11.64 8.56
C SER A 125 9.64 12.63 7.42
N LYS A 126 9.73 13.94 7.71
CA LYS A 126 9.40 15.02 6.75
C LYS A 126 10.15 14.94 5.41
N ASN A 127 11.31 14.30 5.38
CA ASN A 127 12.22 14.26 4.23
C ASN A 127 12.53 12.82 3.80
N ILE A 128 11.58 11.91 4.01
CA ILE A 128 11.79 10.47 3.82
C ILE A 128 12.28 10.11 2.40
N PHE A 129 11.87 10.89 1.39
CA PHE A 129 12.11 10.63 -0.03
C PHE A 129 13.25 11.41 -0.68
N ASN A 130 13.93 12.31 0.05
CA ASN A 130 14.89 13.26 -0.54
C ASN A 130 16.08 12.62 -1.27
N ASN A 131 16.41 11.36 -0.96
CA ASN A 131 17.59 10.68 -1.48
C ASN A 131 17.25 9.48 -2.38
N ILE A 132 16.00 9.35 -2.83
CA ILE A 132 15.60 8.25 -3.72
C ILE A 132 16.36 8.31 -5.05
N SER A 133 16.58 9.51 -5.59
CA SER A 133 17.33 9.70 -6.84
C SER A 133 18.79 9.24 -6.77
N GLU A 134 19.32 8.98 -5.58
CA GLU A 134 20.68 8.44 -5.39
C GLU A 134 20.72 6.91 -5.46
N ILE A 135 19.56 6.24 -5.40
CA ILE A 135 19.43 4.80 -5.50
C ILE A 135 19.61 4.40 -6.97
N PRO A 136 20.56 3.50 -7.30
CA PRO A 136 20.76 3.07 -8.68
C PRO A 136 19.60 2.17 -9.14
N GLY A 137 19.08 2.42 -10.34
CA GLY A 137 18.02 1.61 -10.94
C GLY A 137 17.06 2.46 -11.77
N ASP A 138 16.07 1.79 -12.37
CA ASP A 138 14.93 2.48 -12.97
C ASP A 138 14.06 3.10 -11.87
N LYS A 139 13.57 4.32 -12.09
CA LYS A 139 12.79 5.07 -11.09
C LYS A 139 11.50 4.32 -10.72
N ARG A 140 10.77 3.82 -11.71
CA ARG A 140 9.48 3.14 -11.50
C ARG A 140 9.68 1.81 -10.78
N GLU A 141 10.76 1.09 -11.13
CA GLU A 141 11.17 -0.12 -10.42
C GLU A 141 11.48 0.17 -8.94
N ILE A 142 12.27 1.22 -8.66
CA ILE A 142 12.60 1.62 -7.28
C ILE A 142 11.34 1.99 -6.50
N GLU A 143 10.43 2.78 -7.07
CA GLU A 143 9.17 3.18 -6.43
C GLU A 143 8.28 1.96 -6.12
N SER A 144 8.17 1.01 -7.07
CA SER A 144 7.43 -0.25 -6.87
C SER A 144 8.05 -1.11 -5.77
N MET A 145 9.38 -1.21 -5.71
CA MET A 145 10.06 -1.92 -4.62
C MET A 145 9.83 -1.22 -3.27
N ILE A 146 9.93 0.12 -3.22
CA ILE A 146 9.65 0.88 -1.99
C ILE A 146 8.22 0.60 -1.51
N LEU A 147 7.24 0.64 -2.40
CA LEU A 147 5.84 0.34 -2.10
C LEU A 147 5.71 -1.03 -1.40
N GLY A 148 6.26 -2.10 -1.99
CA GLY A 148 6.17 -3.44 -1.41
C GLY A 148 6.86 -3.55 -0.04
N HIS A 149 7.98 -2.85 0.15
CA HIS A 149 8.62 -2.81 1.47
C HIS A 149 7.78 -2.06 2.51
N LEU A 150 7.17 -0.92 2.15
CA LEU A 150 6.30 -0.16 3.05
C LEU A 150 5.04 -0.94 3.41
N GLU A 151 4.47 -1.71 2.48
CA GLU A 151 3.34 -2.61 2.73
C GLU A 151 3.66 -3.62 3.83
N VAL A 152 4.80 -4.31 3.72
CA VAL A 152 5.22 -5.28 4.75
C VAL A 152 5.50 -4.60 6.09
N LEU A 153 6.11 -3.41 6.08
CA LEU A 153 6.36 -2.66 7.31
C LEU A 153 5.04 -2.24 7.99
N ASN A 154 4.05 -1.84 7.20
CA ASN A 154 2.74 -1.44 7.72
C ASN A 154 1.98 -2.65 8.29
N ASP A 155 1.93 -3.75 7.54
CA ASP A 155 0.97 -4.82 7.81
C ASP A 155 1.49 -5.92 8.73
N HIS A 156 2.81 -6.04 8.88
CA HIS A 156 3.40 -7.22 9.53
C HIS A 156 4.40 -6.90 10.62
N VAL A 157 5.11 -5.77 10.56
CA VAL A 157 6.28 -5.55 11.43
C VAL A 157 5.92 -5.52 12.91
N VAL A 158 4.77 -4.93 13.29
CA VAL A 158 4.37 -4.80 14.70
C VAL A 158 4.15 -6.18 15.30
N ARG A 159 3.35 -7.01 14.63
CA ARG A 159 3.10 -8.41 15.01
C ARG A 159 4.40 -9.21 15.09
N ILE A 160 5.29 -9.09 14.10
CA ILE A 160 6.61 -9.75 14.11
C ILE A 160 7.43 -9.34 15.35
N TRP A 161 7.33 -8.08 15.78
CA TRP A 161 8.04 -7.59 16.97
C TRP A 161 7.44 -8.07 18.29
N GLU A 162 6.13 -8.27 18.34
CA GLU A 162 5.41 -8.84 19.49
C GLU A 162 5.68 -10.33 19.64
N GLU A 163 5.69 -11.08 18.53
CA GLU A 163 5.90 -12.52 18.50
C GLU A 163 7.34 -12.93 18.84
N SER A 164 8.32 -12.04 18.64
CA SER A 164 9.72 -12.38 18.89
C SER A 164 10.55 -11.18 19.34
N VAL A 165 11.44 -11.44 20.32
CA VAL A 165 12.51 -10.51 20.73
C VAL A 165 13.86 -10.83 20.08
N ASP A 166 13.99 -12.00 19.46
CA ASP A 166 15.23 -12.44 18.83
C ASP A 166 15.44 -11.73 17.47
N THR A 167 16.63 -11.18 17.28
CA THR A 167 16.95 -10.44 16.05
C THR A 167 16.88 -11.35 14.83
N LYS A 168 17.37 -12.60 14.94
CA LYS A 168 17.42 -13.49 13.79
C LYS A 168 16.03 -14.00 13.39
N ALA A 169 15.18 -14.30 14.36
CA ALA A 169 13.79 -14.64 14.13
C ALA A 169 13.03 -13.52 13.40
N ARG A 170 13.24 -12.24 13.78
CA ARG A 170 12.65 -11.08 13.09
C ARG A 170 13.13 -10.96 11.64
N GLU A 171 14.43 -11.13 11.40
CA GLU A 171 14.98 -11.14 10.03
C GLU A 171 14.37 -12.25 9.17
N ILE A 172 14.23 -13.46 9.73
CA ILE A 172 13.63 -14.61 9.03
C ILE A 172 12.16 -14.34 8.71
N ALA A 173 11.40 -13.81 9.68
CA ALA A 173 9.98 -13.48 9.50
C ALA A 173 9.80 -12.45 8.37
N LEU A 174 10.56 -11.36 8.38
CA LEU A 174 10.50 -10.35 7.31
C LEU A 174 10.90 -10.91 5.95
N ASN A 175 11.92 -11.77 5.91
CA ASN A 175 12.33 -12.44 4.67
C ASN A 175 11.23 -13.38 4.13
N GLY A 176 10.39 -13.94 5.00
CA GLY A 176 9.19 -14.69 4.61
C GLY A 176 8.16 -13.85 3.83
N HIS A 177 8.19 -12.53 4.00
CA HIS A 177 7.41 -11.55 3.24
C HIS A 177 8.24 -10.89 2.11
N ALA A 178 9.26 -11.59 1.60
CA ALA A 178 10.18 -11.10 0.57
C ALA A 178 10.95 -9.80 0.91
N VAL A 179 10.98 -9.40 2.19
CA VAL A 179 11.71 -8.21 2.65
C VAL A 179 12.97 -8.62 3.40
N VAL A 180 14.13 -8.39 2.77
CA VAL A 180 15.41 -8.58 3.44
C VAL A 180 15.66 -7.42 4.39
N ALA A 181 15.68 -7.69 5.69
CA ALA A 181 15.97 -6.72 6.73
C ALA A 181 17.16 -7.15 7.58
N SER A 182 17.82 -6.17 8.18
CA SER A 182 18.85 -6.40 9.19
C SER A 182 18.95 -5.21 10.14
N ARG A 183 19.43 -5.48 11.35
CA ARG A 183 19.85 -4.42 12.27
C ARG A 183 21.22 -3.87 11.88
N GLU A 184 21.50 -2.66 12.31
CA GLU A 184 22.83 -2.07 12.21
C GLU A 184 23.92 -2.92 12.87
N SER A 185 25.12 -2.85 12.28
CA SER A 185 26.23 -3.69 12.70
C SER A 185 26.83 -3.19 14.03
N PRO A 186 27.45 -4.08 14.82
CA PRO A 186 28.21 -3.68 16.01
C PRO A 186 29.33 -2.67 15.71
N ARG A 187 29.86 -2.66 14.47
CA ARG A 187 30.83 -1.68 14.02
C ARG A 187 30.18 -0.30 13.89
N THR A 188 29.02 -0.22 13.23
CA THR A 188 28.25 1.02 13.10
C THR A 188 27.90 1.59 14.48
N HIS A 189 27.50 0.74 15.43
CA HIS A 189 27.14 1.18 16.78
C HIS A 189 28.28 1.86 17.54
N LYS A 190 29.54 1.53 17.22
CA LYS A 190 30.72 2.17 17.81
C LYS A 190 31.04 3.53 17.17
N ASP A 191 30.51 3.80 15.99
CA ASP A 191 30.69 5.05 15.28
C ASP A 191 29.56 6.03 15.64
N LYS A 192 29.89 7.06 16.41
CA LYS A 192 28.93 8.05 16.90
C LYS A 192 28.35 8.90 15.78
N ASP A 193 29.13 9.19 14.74
CA ASP A 193 28.68 9.99 13.62
C ASP A 193 27.70 9.18 12.76
N ALA A 194 28.00 7.90 12.53
CA ALA A 194 27.09 6.97 11.88
C ALA A 194 25.77 6.84 12.65
N MET A 195 25.81 6.61 13.96
CA MET A 195 24.59 6.50 14.78
C MET A 195 23.78 7.80 14.84
N ARG A 196 24.42 8.96 14.71
CA ARG A 196 23.72 10.26 14.61
C ARG A 196 22.87 10.35 13.35
N GLU A 197 23.30 9.79 12.23
CA GLU A 197 22.52 9.79 10.98
C GLU A 197 21.22 8.97 11.07
N ARG A 198 21.16 8.01 12.00
CA ARG A 198 20.01 7.12 12.25
C ARG A 198 18.99 7.70 13.23
N LYS A 199 19.32 8.82 13.87
CA LYS A 199 18.39 9.58 14.72
C LYS A 199 17.45 10.40 13.84
N ILE A 200 16.16 10.22 14.06
CA ILE A 200 15.10 10.92 13.35
C ILE A 200 14.21 11.58 14.38
N LYS A 201 13.94 12.87 14.18
CA LYS A 201 13.02 13.61 15.02
C LYS A 201 11.67 13.73 14.30
N ILE A 202 10.61 13.21 14.90
CA ILE A 202 9.23 13.46 14.46
C ILE A 202 8.57 14.21 15.61
N SER A 203 8.10 15.42 15.34
CA SER A 203 7.64 16.37 16.35
C SER A 203 8.75 16.64 17.40
N ASP A 204 8.55 16.23 18.65
CA ASP A 204 9.50 16.38 19.76
C ASP A 204 10.11 15.08 20.27
N VAL A 205 9.85 13.97 19.59
CA VAL A 205 10.39 12.65 19.95
C VAL A 205 11.54 12.27 19.00
N GLU A 206 12.65 11.83 19.58
CA GLU A 206 13.78 11.27 18.85
C GLU A 206 13.66 9.75 18.77
N TYR A 207 13.69 9.22 17.56
CA TYR A 207 13.69 7.79 17.26
C TYR A 207 15.05 7.39 16.68
N VAL A 208 15.59 6.25 17.13
CA VAL A 208 16.85 5.69 16.59
C VAL A 208 16.51 4.54 15.65
N CYS A 209 16.52 4.80 14.35
CA CYS A 209 16.21 3.82 13.32
C CYS A 209 17.42 2.89 13.10
N GLU A 210 17.56 1.86 13.93
CA GLU A 210 18.64 0.86 13.81
C GLU A 210 18.32 -0.27 12.84
N TRP A 211 17.04 -0.46 12.50
CA TRP A 211 16.64 -1.47 11.53
C TRP A 211 16.57 -0.86 10.14
N HIS A 212 16.90 -1.67 9.14
CA HIS A 212 16.72 -1.28 7.76
C HIS A 212 16.37 -2.47 6.87
N THR A 213 15.53 -2.21 5.88
CA THR A 213 15.32 -3.14 4.75
C THR A 213 16.31 -2.86 3.63
N LYS A 214 16.42 -3.78 2.67
CA LYS A 214 17.32 -3.68 1.52
C LYS A 214 16.55 -3.88 0.22
N LEU A 215 16.52 -2.87 -0.65
CA LEU A 215 16.03 -3.03 -2.03
C LEU A 215 17.05 -3.84 -2.84
N PHE A 216 18.33 -3.48 -2.73
CA PHE A 216 19.44 -4.20 -3.36
C PHE A 216 20.47 -4.67 -2.32
N ALA A 217 21.31 -5.62 -2.70
CA ALA A 217 22.38 -6.12 -1.82
C ALA A 217 23.26 -4.99 -1.26
N THR A 218 23.61 -4.00 -2.08
CA THR A 218 24.56 -2.91 -1.75
C THR A 218 23.95 -1.50 -1.74
N ALA A 219 22.66 -1.35 -2.04
CA ALA A 219 22.00 -0.05 -2.12
C ALA A 219 20.51 -0.12 -1.75
N GLY A 220 19.88 1.04 -1.55
CA GLY A 220 18.46 1.17 -1.27
C GLY A 220 18.13 0.64 0.12
N ARG A 221 18.23 1.50 1.12
CA ARG A 221 17.96 1.19 2.53
C ARG A 221 16.77 2.00 2.99
N ILE A 222 15.76 1.32 3.54
CA ILE A 222 14.65 1.97 4.24
C ILE A 222 14.87 1.76 5.73
N TYR A 223 15.27 2.82 6.41
CA TYR A 223 15.54 2.82 7.84
C TYR A 223 14.25 2.98 8.63
N PHE A 224 14.06 2.14 9.64
CA PHE A 224 12.87 2.17 10.48
C PHE A 224 13.15 1.88 11.96
N TYR A 225 12.18 2.27 12.79
CA TYR A 225 12.10 1.97 14.21
C TYR A 225 10.70 1.43 14.51
N VAL A 226 10.59 0.42 15.36
CA VAL A 226 9.30 -0.15 15.76
C VAL A 226 8.99 0.29 17.17
N ASP A 227 7.92 1.05 17.32
CA ASP A 227 7.36 1.47 18.60
C ASP A 227 6.28 0.47 19.03
N SER A 228 6.73 -0.66 19.58
CA SER A 228 5.83 -1.73 20.05
C SER A 228 4.87 -1.25 21.14
N GLY A 229 5.18 -0.17 21.86
CA GLY A 229 4.29 0.38 22.89
C GLY A 229 3.04 1.07 22.31
N ASN A 230 3.15 1.57 21.08
CA ASN A 230 2.07 2.27 20.39
C ASN A 230 1.59 1.54 19.13
N ALA A 231 2.05 0.30 18.91
CA ALA A 231 1.76 -0.49 17.70
C ALA A 231 2.04 0.30 16.39
N ARG A 232 3.15 1.04 16.35
CA ARG A 232 3.49 1.91 15.22
C ARG A 232 4.91 1.70 14.73
N VAL A 233 5.15 2.07 13.48
CA VAL A 233 6.47 1.98 12.85
C VAL A 233 6.88 3.34 12.37
N VAL A 234 8.04 3.82 12.79
CA VAL A 234 8.63 5.05 12.30
C VAL A 234 9.51 4.72 11.10
N VAL A 235 9.19 5.27 9.93
CA VAL A 235 10.03 5.20 8.73
C VAL A 235 10.88 6.47 8.64
N GLY A 236 12.17 6.29 8.89
CA GLY A 236 13.12 7.36 9.07
C GLY A 236 13.67 7.95 7.78
N LYS A 237 14.30 7.11 6.95
CA LYS A 237 15.03 7.52 5.75
C LYS A 237 14.98 6.45 4.66
N ILE A 238 14.80 6.87 3.41
CA ILE A 238 15.08 6.06 2.22
C ILE A 238 16.31 6.64 1.54
N VAL A 239 17.39 5.85 1.50
CA VAL A 239 18.70 6.31 1.02
C VAL A 239 19.43 5.21 0.27
N ARG A 240 20.43 5.57 -0.55
CA ARG A 240 21.34 4.58 -1.15
C ARG A 240 22.05 3.76 -0.07
N HIS A 241 22.72 4.42 0.87
CA HIS A 241 23.44 3.82 2.00
C HIS A 241 23.80 4.94 3.00
N LEU A 242 23.68 4.70 4.32
CA LEU A 242 24.25 5.62 5.33
C LEU A 242 25.71 5.24 5.62
N LYS A 243 26.50 6.20 6.08
CA LYS A 243 27.89 5.88 6.47
C LYS A 243 27.95 5.04 7.74
#